data_AF-A0A3S9Q105-F1
#
_entry.id   AF-A0A3S9Q105-F1
#
_cell.length_a   1.000
_cell.length_b   1.000
_cell.length_c   1.000
_cell.angle_alpha   90.00
_cell.angle_beta   90.00
_cell.angle_gamma   90.00
#
_symmetry.space_group_name_H-M   'P 1'
#
loop_
_entity.id
_entity.type
_entity.pdbx_description
1 polymer ?
#
loop_
_entity_poly.entity_id
_entity_poly.type
_entity_poly.pdbx_seq_one_letter_code
_entity_poly.pdbx_strand_id
1 'polypeptide(L)'
;MLLHAGSEPSVWWKDAVIYQIYPRSFASSSGKIGDLRGITSRLDHVRDLGVDAVWLSPFYLSPQHDAGYDVADYRRVDPMFGTNDDAIALFDRAHDLGLKVIIDLVPNHTSHDHEWFKAALEGGPDAPERDLYIFRDGKGVDGSEPPNNWISVFGGIAWTRVCDRPDAVGSAWENDKQWYLHLFDTSQPDLNWNNPKVHEEVRDILRFWLDRGADGFRVDVAHGLVKDAGLPDWDFHWDMVSGGSDVPDDVTPPPMWNRPGVHDIYREWREVLDEYGPERMLVAEAWVDDINDLAKYVRPDEMSQSFNFEFLTAEFAPDSYRKVIAESLAAMDSVGAPTTWVLSNHDVVRATSRLGLSKTGKGPNGIRPFEEQPEVELGRRRALAAHLLQSALPGSCYIYQGEELSLPEHMAVPDELREDPAFLRTNKEEAGRDGCRVPLPWEADKPGFGFSPTAETWLPQPSEWAKLAPDVQSTDAEQADDPGSRGAVGAVGDPGAPDGRHRTGESRWQVRQGREVDCGADH
;
A
#
# COMPACT_ATOMS: atom_id res chain seq x y z
N MET A 1 5.50 -31.30 -13.22
CA MET A 1 6.15 -31.14 -11.91
C MET A 1 5.17 -30.38 -11.05
N LEU A 2 4.90 -30.83 -9.82
CA LEU A 2 4.10 -30.04 -8.88
C LEU A 2 4.92 -28.80 -8.51
N LEU A 3 4.37 -27.61 -8.76
CA LEU A 3 5.07 -26.34 -8.51
C LEU A 3 4.89 -25.83 -7.08
N HIS A 4 3.75 -26.13 -6.47
CA HIS A 4 3.39 -25.73 -5.12
C HIS A 4 2.53 -26.82 -4.50
N ALA A 5 2.80 -27.17 -3.24
CA ALA A 5 1.95 -28.11 -2.51
C ALA A 5 0.85 -27.30 -1.80
N GLY A 6 -0.41 -27.71 -1.95
CA GLY A 6 -1.50 -27.08 -1.20
C GLY A 6 -1.24 -27.15 0.30
N SER A 7 -1.53 -26.08 1.02
CA SER A 7 -1.43 -26.01 2.48
C SER A 7 -2.77 -26.33 3.13
N GLU A 8 -2.72 -26.99 4.29
CA GLU A 8 -3.89 -27.20 5.15
C GLU A 8 -4.36 -25.87 5.77
N PRO A 9 -5.66 -25.73 6.12
CA PRO A 9 -6.18 -24.53 6.77
C PRO A 9 -5.37 -24.23 8.04
N SER A 10 -4.83 -23.01 8.12
CA SER A 10 -3.98 -22.57 9.23
C SER A 10 -4.42 -21.18 9.73
N VAL A 11 -3.48 -20.36 10.20
CA VAL A 11 -3.72 -18.96 10.56
C VAL A 11 -4.33 -18.18 9.39
N TRP A 12 -5.27 -17.28 9.69
CA TRP A 12 -6.15 -16.61 8.72
C TRP A 12 -5.39 -15.89 7.58
N TRP A 13 -4.20 -15.37 7.88
CA TRP A 13 -3.42 -14.57 6.93
C TRP A 13 -2.68 -15.41 5.89
N LYS A 14 -2.75 -16.75 5.85
CA LYS A 14 -2.04 -17.49 4.78
C LYS A 14 -2.74 -17.40 3.42
N ASP A 15 -4.06 -17.34 3.42
CA ASP A 15 -4.91 -17.39 2.23
C ASP A 15 -5.96 -16.28 2.16
N ALA A 16 -5.80 -15.24 3.00
CA ALA A 16 -6.72 -14.11 3.11
C ALA A 16 -6.82 -13.28 1.82
N VAL A 17 -8.04 -12.80 1.56
CA VAL A 17 -8.31 -11.67 0.67
C VAL A 17 -8.34 -10.40 1.53
N ILE A 18 -7.44 -9.46 1.26
CA ILE A 18 -7.24 -8.24 2.06
C ILE A 18 -7.64 -7.02 1.21
N TYR A 19 -8.57 -6.21 1.72
CA TYR A 19 -9.06 -5.02 1.03
C TYR A 19 -8.38 -3.76 1.56
N GLN A 20 -7.57 -3.10 0.72
CA GLN A 20 -6.91 -1.85 1.08
C GLN A 20 -7.87 -0.67 0.98
N ILE A 21 -7.96 0.09 2.07
CA ILE A 21 -8.73 1.32 2.22
C ILE A 21 -7.75 2.49 2.36
N TYR A 22 -7.91 3.50 1.51
CA TYR A 22 -7.24 4.78 1.59
C TYR A 22 -8.18 5.82 2.26
N PRO A 23 -7.99 6.13 3.55
CA PRO A 23 -9.01 6.81 4.37
C PRO A 23 -9.56 8.11 3.78
N ARG A 24 -8.69 8.94 3.18
CA ARG A 24 -9.08 10.24 2.59
C ARG A 24 -10.13 10.12 1.49
N SER A 25 -10.26 8.96 0.86
CA SER A 25 -11.03 8.76 -0.38
C SER A 25 -11.98 7.58 -0.34
N PHE A 26 -12.14 6.93 0.80
CA PHE A 26 -13.08 5.83 0.93
C PHE A 26 -14.52 6.34 1.12
N ALA A 27 -14.83 6.97 2.26
CA ALA A 27 -16.14 7.57 2.54
C ALA A 27 -16.01 8.66 3.61
N SER A 28 -16.80 9.74 3.49
CA SER A 28 -16.84 10.85 4.44
C SER A 28 -18.16 10.89 5.19
N SER A 29 -18.09 11.09 6.51
CA SER A 29 -19.27 11.29 7.34
C SER A 29 -19.74 12.75 7.41
N SER A 30 -18.90 13.72 7.01
CA SER A 30 -19.17 15.13 7.32
C SER A 30 -18.65 16.16 6.31
N GLY A 31 -17.65 15.84 5.48
CA GLY A 31 -16.93 16.84 4.70
C GLY A 31 -16.36 16.33 3.39
N LYS A 32 -15.33 17.00 2.89
CA LYS A 32 -14.72 16.70 1.57
C LYS A 32 -13.68 15.58 1.59
N ILE A 33 -13.23 15.18 2.79
CA ILE A 33 -12.21 14.15 3.03
C ILE A 33 -12.89 13.00 3.77
N GLY A 34 -12.53 11.78 3.42
CA GLY A 34 -13.03 10.58 4.10
C GLY A 34 -12.52 10.50 5.54
N ASP A 35 -13.27 9.82 6.40
CA ASP A 35 -13.01 9.74 7.83
C ASP A 35 -13.36 8.34 8.38
N LEU A 36 -12.92 8.02 9.60
CA LEU A 36 -13.07 6.67 10.16
C LEU A 36 -14.55 6.28 10.35
N ARG A 37 -15.43 7.24 10.62
CA ARG A 37 -16.88 7.01 10.71
C ARG A 37 -17.48 6.69 9.35
N GLY A 38 -17.03 7.37 8.30
CA GLY A 38 -17.37 7.08 6.91
C GLY A 38 -16.96 5.67 6.53
N ILE A 39 -15.73 5.25 6.85
CA ILE A 39 -15.27 3.87 6.64
C ILE A 39 -16.18 2.88 7.37
N THR A 40 -16.42 3.12 8.67
CA THR A 40 -17.28 2.27 9.50
C THR A 40 -18.67 2.08 8.89
N SER A 41 -19.25 3.13 8.30
CA SER A 41 -20.57 3.09 7.65
C SER A 41 -20.65 2.24 6.38
N ARG A 42 -19.49 1.93 5.76
CA ARG A 42 -19.40 1.16 4.52
C ARG A 42 -18.82 -0.26 4.72
N LEU A 43 -18.49 -0.66 5.95
CA LEU A 43 -17.95 -2.00 6.24
C LEU A 43 -18.90 -3.15 5.87
N ASP A 44 -20.22 -2.94 5.88
CA ASP A 44 -21.17 -3.95 5.39
C ASP A 44 -20.96 -4.28 3.91
N HIS A 45 -20.64 -3.28 3.08
CA HIS A 45 -20.29 -3.50 1.67
C HIS A 45 -19.01 -4.31 1.55
N VAL A 46 -17.98 -3.96 2.34
CA VAL A 46 -16.69 -4.66 2.33
C VAL A 46 -16.87 -6.13 2.74
N ARG A 47 -17.68 -6.41 3.77
CA ARG A 47 -18.07 -7.78 4.14
C ARG A 47 -18.75 -8.50 2.96
N ASP A 48 -19.67 -7.85 2.26
CA ASP A 48 -20.42 -8.47 1.16
C ASP A 48 -19.55 -8.82 -0.06
N LEU A 49 -18.40 -8.16 -0.22
CA LEU A 49 -17.35 -8.60 -1.14
C LEU A 49 -16.77 -9.97 -0.74
N GLY A 50 -16.90 -10.39 0.52
CA GLY A 50 -16.36 -11.66 1.00
C GLY A 50 -14.85 -11.64 1.22
N VAL A 51 -14.31 -10.47 1.55
CA VAL A 51 -12.91 -10.33 1.98
C VAL A 51 -12.75 -10.74 3.45
N ASP A 52 -11.54 -11.12 3.85
CA ASP A 52 -11.24 -11.59 5.20
C ASP A 52 -10.73 -10.48 6.12
N ALA A 53 -10.14 -9.42 5.52
CA ALA A 53 -9.55 -8.33 6.27
C ALA A 53 -9.61 -7.00 5.51
N VAL A 54 -9.51 -5.91 6.26
CA VAL A 54 -9.22 -4.57 5.74
C VAL A 54 -7.80 -4.16 6.11
N TRP A 55 -7.11 -3.49 5.19
CA TRP A 55 -5.87 -2.77 5.46
C TRP A 55 -6.12 -1.27 5.34
N LEU A 56 -5.92 -0.52 6.41
CA LEU A 56 -6.02 0.93 6.41
C LEU A 56 -4.65 1.56 6.14
N SER A 57 -4.55 2.36 5.07
CA SER A 57 -3.44 3.33 4.92
C SER A 57 -3.43 4.31 6.12
N PRO A 58 -2.32 5.06 6.35
CA PRO A 58 -2.13 5.85 7.56
C PRO A 58 -3.29 6.80 7.88
N PHE A 59 -3.69 6.80 9.16
CA PHE A 59 -4.69 7.72 9.72
C PHE A 59 -4.16 8.44 10.97
N TYR A 60 -2.85 8.32 11.23
CA TYR A 60 -2.15 8.99 12.33
C TYR A 60 -2.13 10.50 12.14
N LEU A 61 -1.93 11.24 13.23
CA LEU A 61 -1.69 12.67 13.18
C LEU A 61 -0.51 12.95 12.26
N SER A 62 -0.76 13.75 11.22
CA SER A 62 0.23 14.02 10.18
C SER A 62 -0.07 15.37 9.52
N PRO A 63 0.96 16.17 9.19
CA PRO A 63 0.80 17.39 8.38
C PRO A 63 0.27 17.14 6.95
N GLN A 64 0.21 15.87 6.51
CA GLN A 64 -0.27 15.43 5.21
C GLN A 64 0.63 15.82 4.03
N HIS A 65 1.93 16.07 4.25
CA HIS A 65 2.89 16.33 3.17
C HIS A 65 3.09 15.12 2.25
N ASP A 66 2.85 13.91 2.77
CA ASP A 66 2.79 12.67 2.00
C ASP A 66 1.53 11.88 2.39
N ALA A 67 0.41 12.61 2.52
CA ALA A 67 -0.91 12.06 2.78
C ALA A 67 -1.02 11.04 3.94
N GLY A 68 -0.29 11.30 5.02
CA GLY A 68 -0.32 10.49 6.25
C GLY A 68 0.95 9.67 6.49
N TYR A 69 1.82 9.51 5.48
CA TYR A 69 3.09 8.81 5.64
C TYR A 69 4.15 9.67 6.36
N ASP A 70 3.97 10.99 6.42
CA ASP A 70 4.70 11.89 7.30
C ASP A 70 4.06 11.94 8.70
N VAL A 71 4.32 10.94 9.55
CA VAL A 71 3.67 10.78 10.86
C VAL A 71 4.26 11.71 11.93
N ALA A 72 3.42 12.56 12.55
CA ALA A 72 3.81 13.45 13.65
C ALA A 72 3.50 12.88 15.04
N ASP A 73 2.53 11.95 15.17
CA ASP A 73 2.25 11.20 16.40
C ASP A 73 1.58 9.84 16.07
N TYR A 74 2.31 8.75 16.26
CA TYR A 74 1.85 7.38 15.96
C TYR A 74 0.72 6.88 16.86
N ARG A 75 0.47 7.52 18.01
CA ARG A 75 -0.56 7.07 18.98
C ARG A 75 -1.81 7.92 18.94
N ARG A 76 -1.90 8.86 17.99
CA ARG A 76 -3.02 9.78 17.85
C ARG A 76 -3.58 9.72 16.44
N VAL A 77 -4.89 9.54 16.33
CA VAL A 77 -5.62 9.70 15.06
C VAL A 77 -5.60 11.16 14.64
N ASP A 78 -5.40 11.43 13.35
CA ASP A 78 -5.50 12.78 12.82
C ASP A 78 -6.91 13.33 13.03
N PRO A 79 -7.08 14.56 13.58
CA PRO A 79 -8.40 15.17 13.75
C PRO A 79 -9.24 15.25 12.48
N MET A 80 -8.60 15.25 11.29
CA MET A 80 -9.28 15.15 10.00
C MET A 80 -10.03 13.82 9.82
N PHE A 81 -9.51 12.71 10.37
CA PHE A 81 -10.12 11.38 10.28
C PHE A 81 -11.01 11.03 11.47
N GLY A 82 -10.85 11.74 12.60
CA GLY A 82 -11.66 11.57 13.80
C GLY A 82 -10.82 11.49 15.07
N THR A 83 -11.10 10.51 15.91
CA THR A 83 -10.45 10.30 17.21
C THR A 83 -10.00 8.85 17.38
N ASN A 84 -9.17 8.57 18.39
CA ASN A 84 -8.80 7.19 18.74
C ASN A 84 -10.02 6.33 19.08
N ASP A 85 -11.07 6.92 19.68
CA ASP A 85 -12.31 6.20 19.97
C ASP A 85 -13.05 5.82 18.67
N ASP A 86 -12.99 6.66 17.64
CA ASP A 86 -13.55 6.33 16.32
C ASP A 86 -12.76 5.19 15.64
N ALA A 87 -11.44 5.12 15.84
CA ALA A 87 -10.62 3.99 15.36
C ALA A 87 -10.99 2.69 16.07
N ILE A 88 -11.11 2.71 17.39
CA ILE A 88 -11.53 1.54 18.18
C ILE A 88 -12.94 1.09 17.75
N ALA A 89 -13.88 2.03 17.57
CA ALA A 89 -15.23 1.70 17.10
C ALA A 89 -15.23 1.08 15.69
N LEU A 90 -14.33 1.52 14.80
CA LEU A 90 -14.13 0.90 13.49
C LEU A 90 -13.63 -0.54 13.64
N PHE A 91 -12.63 -0.77 14.50
CA PHE A 91 -12.06 -2.09 14.73
C PHE A 91 -13.09 -3.06 15.31
N ASP A 92 -13.81 -2.63 16.34
CA ASP A 92 -14.91 -3.40 16.94
C ASP A 92 -15.97 -3.76 15.89
N ARG A 93 -16.37 -2.79 15.05
CA ARG A 93 -17.35 -3.05 13.98
C ARG A 93 -16.83 -4.01 12.92
N ALA A 94 -15.55 -3.93 12.56
CA ALA A 94 -14.93 -4.86 11.62
C ALA A 94 -14.93 -6.28 12.20
N HIS A 95 -14.55 -6.45 13.47
CA HIS A 95 -14.57 -7.74 14.16
C HIS A 95 -15.98 -8.31 14.30
N ASP A 96 -16.99 -7.48 14.59
CA ASP A 96 -18.41 -7.88 14.59
C ASP A 96 -18.89 -8.42 13.23
N LEU A 97 -18.25 -7.97 12.14
CA LEU A 97 -18.51 -8.43 10.78
C LEU A 97 -17.64 -9.63 10.38
N GLY A 98 -16.76 -10.09 11.27
CA GLY A 98 -15.81 -11.18 11.01
C GLY A 98 -14.58 -10.76 10.20
N LEU A 99 -14.36 -9.45 10.01
CA LEU A 99 -13.20 -8.90 9.30
C LEU A 99 -12.04 -8.68 10.26
N LYS A 100 -10.82 -8.98 9.82
CA LYS A 100 -9.59 -8.57 10.52
C LYS A 100 -9.18 -7.15 10.12
N VAL A 101 -8.42 -6.46 10.96
CA VAL A 101 -7.94 -5.09 10.69
C VAL A 101 -6.42 -5.00 10.73
N ILE A 102 -5.83 -4.71 9.57
CA ILE A 102 -4.43 -4.34 9.42
C ILE A 102 -4.34 -2.82 9.34
N ILE A 103 -3.35 -2.22 10.01
CA ILE A 103 -3.06 -0.79 9.88
C ILE A 103 -1.66 -0.57 9.33
N ASP A 104 -1.43 0.53 8.63
CA ASP A 104 -0.09 0.89 8.14
C ASP A 104 0.85 1.25 9.30
N LEU A 105 2.13 0.93 9.19
CA LEU A 105 3.19 1.36 10.10
C LEU A 105 4.28 2.00 9.24
N VAL A 106 4.69 3.22 9.61
CA VAL A 106 5.70 3.99 8.87
C VAL A 106 6.96 4.17 9.72
N PRO A 107 7.88 3.17 9.72
CA PRO A 107 8.99 3.13 10.68
C PRO A 107 10.31 3.73 10.15
N ASN A 108 10.42 4.04 8.86
CA ASN A 108 11.67 4.54 8.28
C ASN A 108 11.99 5.98 8.69
N HIS A 109 10.95 6.80 8.77
CA HIS A 109 11.02 8.24 9.01
C HIS A 109 9.80 8.67 9.83
N THR A 110 9.89 9.85 10.42
CA THR A 110 8.74 10.57 10.99
C THR A 110 8.48 11.84 10.17
N SER A 111 7.43 12.59 10.48
CA SER A 111 7.34 13.99 10.08
C SER A 111 8.41 14.84 10.79
N HIS A 112 8.83 15.95 10.18
CA HIS A 112 9.61 16.98 10.85
C HIS A 112 8.83 17.70 11.96
N ASP A 113 7.50 17.52 12.03
CA ASP A 113 6.63 18.05 13.08
C ASP A 113 6.53 17.07 14.27
N HIS A 114 7.13 15.89 14.16
CA HIS A 114 7.24 14.93 15.26
C HIS A 114 8.02 15.55 16.42
N GLU A 115 7.62 15.25 17.66
CA GLU A 115 8.22 15.86 18.86
C GLU A 115 9.73 15.63 18.95
N TRP A 116 10.21 14.45 18.54
CA TRP A 116 11.62 14.12 18.53
C TRP A 116 12.42 14.99 17.56
N PHE A 117 11.91 15.22 16.34
CA PHE A 117 12.65 16.03 15.36
C PHE A 117 12.70 17.50 15.77
N LYS A 118 11.59 18.04 16.31
CA LYS A 118 11.58 19.39 16.88
C LYS A 118 12.58 19.52 18.02
N ALA A 119 12.63 18.55 18.93
CA ALA A 119 13.61 18.53 20.02
C ALA A 119 15.06 18.39 19.51
N ALA A 120 15.29 17.62 18.45
CA ALA A 120 16.60 17.49 17.79
C ALA A 120 17.09 18.80 17.15
N LEU A 121 16.17 19.63 16.64
CA LEU A 121 16.50 20.96 16.12
C LEU A 121 16.68 21.99 17.24
N GLU A 122 15.77 22.04 18.21
CA GLU A 122 15.81 22.98 19.33
C GLU A 122 17.01 22.77 20.25
N GLY A 123 17.36 21.50 20.52
CA GLY A 123 18.49 21.13 21.37
C GLY A 123 19.86 21.25 20.69
N GLY A 124 19.89 21.32 19.35
CA GLY A 124 21.12 21.45 18.56
C GLY A 124 21.96 20.16 18.48
N PRO A 125 23.19 20.25 17.92
CA PRO A 125 24.02 19.08 17.58
C PRO A 125 24.39 18.16 18.76
N ASP A 126 24.41 18.67 19.99
CA ASP A 126 24.79 17.92 21.19
C ASP A 126 23.57 17.30 21.92
N ALA A 127 22.35 17.53 21.43
CA ALA A 127 21.13 17.02 22.07
C ALA A 127 20.99 15.49 21.92
N PRO A 128 20.52 14.77 22.95
CA PRO A 128 20.23 13.34 22.83
C PRO A 128 19.25 12.99 21.70
N GLU A 129 18.26 13.86 21.46
CA GLU A 129 17.25 13.70 20.42
C GLU A 129 17.85 13.85 19.01
N ARG A 130 19.00 14.50 18.88
CA ARG A 130 19.74 14.60 17.63
C ARG A 130 20.11 13.24 17.06
N ASP A 131 20.48 12.30 17.94
CA ASP A 131 20.88 10.94 17.55
C ASP A 131 19.70 10.01 17.22
N LEU A 132 18.46 10.46 17.41
CA LEU A 132 17.26 9.71 16.95
C LEU A 132 17.10 9.77 15.43
N TYR A 133 17.77 10.71 14.76
CA TYR A 133 17.77 10.90 13.31
C TYR A 133 19.19 10.90 12.75
N ILE A 134 19.30 10.82 11.43
CA ILE A 134 20.60 10.77 10.76
C ILE A 134 21.04 12.19 10.37
N PHE A 135 21.77 12.85 11.29
CA PHE A 135 22.44 14.13 11.02
C PHE A 135 23.93 13.95 10.70
N ARG A 136 24.45 14.68 9.72
CA ARG A 136 25.88 14.66 9.34
C ARG A 136 26.38 16.05 8.99
N ASP A 137 27.66 16.29 9.24
CA ASP A 137 28.32 17.48 8.72
C ASP A 137 28.43 17.39 7.20
N GLY A 138 28.25 18.53 6.52
CA GLY A 138 28.43 18.63 5.08
C GLY A 138 29.90 18.59 4.67
N LYS A 139 30.13 18.31 3.38
CA LYS A 139 31.44 18.44 2.71
C LYS A 139 31.67 19.91 2.26
N GLY A 140 32.86 20.19 1.72
CA GLY A 140 33.24 21.52 1.24
C GLY A 140 33.79 22.46 2.34
N VAL A 141 34.28 23.63 1.95
CA VAL A 141 34.97 24.59 2.84
C VAL A 141 34.06 25.14 3.95
N ASP A 142 32.77 25.24 3.67
CA ASP A 142 31.75 25.81 4.56
C ASP A 142 30.66 24.82 4.95
N GLY A 143 30.80 23.53 4.60
CA GLY A 143 29.81 22.49 4.86
C GLY A 143 28.57 22.57 3.96
N SER A 144 28.64 23.28 2.82
CA SER A 144 27.51 23.48 1.88
C SER A 144 27.28 22.34 0.90
N GLU A 145 28.19 21.37 0.83
CA GLU A 145 27.98 20.17 0.01
C GLU A 145 27.38 19.05 0.88
N PRO A 146 26.44 18.25 0.36
CA PRO A 146 25.83 17.17 1.13
C PRO A 146 26.86 16.10 1.53
N PRO A 147 26.59 15.31 2.58
CA PRO A 147 27.49 14.26 3.06
C PRO A 147 27.80 13.17 2.02
N ASN A 148 26.87 12.89 1.11
CA ASN A 148 27.04 11.99 -0.03
C ASN A 148 26.10 12.39 -1.19
N ASN A 149 26.16 11.65 -2.30
CA ASN A 149 25.37 11.89 -3.50
C ASN A 149 24.00 11.17 -3.54
N TRP A 150 23.47 10.73 -2.40
CA TRP A 150 22.17 10.05 -2.38
C TRP A 150 21.02 10.96 -2.83
N ILE A 151 20.06 10.35 -3.53
CA ILE A 151 18.91 11.01 -4.15
C ILE A 151 17.63 10.58 -3.43
N SER A 152 16.72 11.53 -3.24
CA SER A 152 15.38 11.28 -2.70
C SER A 152 14.53 10.54 -3.73
N VAL A 153 13.72 9.61 -3.25
CA VAL A 153 12.73 8.84 -4.04
C VAL A 153 11.75 9.77 -4.78
N PHE A 154 11.44 10.93 -4.22
CA PHE A 154 10.56 11.92 -4.85
C PHE A 154 11.33 12.98 -5.66
N GLY A 155 12.62 12.76 -5.92
CA GLY A 155 13.47 13.67 -6.68
C GLY A 155 14.26 14.67 -5.82
N GLY A 156 15.41 15.08 -6.36
CA GLY A 156 16.38 15.95 -5.67
C GLY A 156 17.30 15.19 -4.72
N ILE A 157 18.19 15.92 -4.03
CA ILE A 157 19.11 15.31 -3.06
C ILE A 157 18.36 14.76 -1.84
N ALA A 158 18.87 13.68 -1.24
CA ALA A 158 18.30 13.05 -0.03
C ALA A 158 18.70 13.76 1.27
N TRP A 159 19.28 14.95 1.19
CA TRP A 159 19.79 15.68 2.35
C TRP A 159 19.29 17.11 2.33
N THR A 160 18.81 17.59 3.48
CA THR A 160 18.47 19.00 3.67
C THR A 160 19.36 19.58 4.75
N ARG A 161 19.98 20.73 4.44
CA ARG A 161 20.79 21.46 5.40
C ARG A 161 19.91 22.21 6.38
N VAL A 162 20.20 22.09 7.67
CA VAL A 162 19.33 22.63 8.73
C VAL A 162 19.16 24.16 8.62
N CYS A 163 20.25 24.90 8.43
CA CYS A 163 20.20 26.36 8.26
C CYS A 163 19.54 26.83 6.95
N ASP A 164 19.37 25.94 5.97
CA ASP A 164 18.73 26.27 4.68
C ASP A 164 17.23 25.94 4.68
N ARG A 165 16.70 25.36 5.77
CA ARG A 165 15.28 25.11 5.92
C ARG A 165 14.48 26.43 5.91
N PRO A 166 13.25 26.45 5.35
CA PRO A 166 12.42 27.64 5.35
C PRO A 166 12.10 28.21 6.75
N ASP A 167 12.07 27.35 7.77
CA ASP A 167 11.80 27.69 9.16
C ASP A 167 13.06 28.02 9.98
N ALA A 168 14.24 28.04 9.36
CA ALA A 168 15.50 28.26 10.08
C ALA A 168 15.69 29.70 10.54
N VAL A 169 15.25 30.70 9.77
CA VAL A 169 15.53 32.12 10.06
C VAL A 169 14.87 32.55 11.38
N GLY A 170 15.67 32.97 12.36
CA GLY A 170 15.20 33.36 13.69
C GLY A 170 14.89 32.20 14.64
N SER A 171 15.15 30.95 14.23
CA SER A 171 15.06 29.77 15.08
C SER A 171 16.34 29.55 15.91
N ALA A 172 16.32 28.59 16.83
CA ALA A 172 17.51 28.18 17.57
C ALA A 172 18.59 27.51 16.68
N TRP A 173 18.19 27.02 15.50
CA TRP A 173 19.05 26.28 14.56
C TRP A 173 19.41 27.10 13.31
N GLU A 174 19.21 28.42 13.31
CA GLU A 174 19.48 29.28 12.15
C GLU A 174 20.95 29.20 11.66
N ASN A 175 21.86 28.82 12.54
CA ASN A 175 23.30 28.68 12.26
C ASN A 175 23.77 27.21 12.22
N ASP A 176 22.84 26.26 12.30
CA ASP A 176 23.17 24.83 12.28
C ASP A 176 23.47 24.39 10.85
N LYS A 177 24.74 24.07 10.60
CA LYS A 177 25.26 23.73 9.26
C LYS A 177 25.15 22.26 8.92
N GLN A 178 24.66 21.42 9.83
CA GLN A 178 24.51 19.99 9.57
C GLN A 178 23.40 19.73 8.56
N TRP A 179 23.43 18.54 8.00
CA TRP A 179 22.44 18.00 7.09
C TRP A 179 21.69 16.87 7.77
N TYR A 180 20.38 16.78 7.57
CA TYR A 180 19.61 15.59 7.93
C TYR A 180 19.23 14.80 6.69
N LEU A 181 19.27 13.48 6.81
CA LEU A 181 18.84 12.56 5.76
C LEU A 181 17.31 12.53 5.67
N HIS A 182 16.80 12.52 4.45
CA HIS A 182 15.42 12.19 4.12
C HIS A 182 15.41 11.43 2.78
N LEU A 183 15.08 10.14 2.81
CA LEU A 183 15.01 9.34 1.58
C LEU A 183 13.77 9.65 0.74
N PHE A 184 12.78 10.34 1.33
CA PHE A 184 11.53 10.76 0.71
C PHE A 184 11.44 12.30 0.71
N ASP A 185 10.32 12.87 1.14
CA ASP A 185 10.15 14.33 1.20
C ASP A 185 11.07 15.00 2.25
N THR A 186 11.37 16.29 2.10
CA THR A 186 12.21 17.02 3.08
C THR A 186 11.54 17.14 4.45
N SER A 187 10.22 16.96 4.52
CA SER A 187 9.45 16.85 5.76
C SER A 187 9.49 15.46 6.40
N GLN A 188 10.17 14.47 5.80
CA GLN A 188 10.26 13.09 6.28
C GLN A 188 11.70 12.72 6.70
N PRO A 189 12.24 13.29 7.81
CA PRO A 189 13.57 12.95 8.30
C PRO A 189 13.67 11.47 8.71
N ASP A 190 14.69 10.79 8.19
CA ASP A 190 14.94 9.37 8.45
C ASP A 190 15.41 9.11 9.89
N LEU A 191 14.79 8.12 10.53
CA LEU A 191 15.15 7.65 11.85
C LEU A 191 16.50 6.92 11.83
N ASN A 192 17.26 7.07 12.91
CA ASN A 192 18.51 6.35 13.14
C ASN A 192 18.23 5.03 13.87
N TRP A 193 18.03 3.96 13.11
CA TRP A 193 17.82 2.60 13.63
C TRP A 193 19.04 1.99 14.33
N ASN A 194 20.19 2.68 14.45
CA ASN A 194 21.25 2.24 15.36
C ASN A 194 21.00 2.68 16.82
N ASN A 195 20.02 3.57 17.04
CA ASN A 195 19.71 4.07 18.37
C ASN A 195 18.67 3.16 19.05
N PRO A 196 18.98 2.57 20.22
CA PRO A 196 18.06 1.64 20.90
C PRO A 196 16.73 2.26 21.31
N LYS A 197 16.65 3.59 21.48
CA LYS A 197 15.38 4.27 21.77
C LYS A 197 14.40 4.19 20.61
N VAL A 198 14.88 4.16 19.36
CA VAL A 198 14.02 4.01 18.18
C VAL A 198 13.38 2.61 18.18
N HIS A 199 14.16 1.57 18.51
CA HIS A 199 13.62 0.22 18.68
C HIS A 199 12.58 0.14 19.79
N GLU A 200 12.89 0.68 20.97
CA GLU A 200 11.97 0.74 22.12
C GLU A 200 10.63 1.39 21.75
N GLU A 201 10.69 2.55 21.11
CA GLU A 201 9.50 3.29 20.73
C GLU A 201 8.61 2.52 19.76
N VAL A 202 9.19 1.93 18.71
CA VAL A 202 8.38 1.23 17.71
C VAL A 202 7.75 -0.04 18.29
N ARG A 203 8.43 -0.76 19.19
CA ARG A 203 7.80 -1.85 19.94
C ARG A 203 6.61 -1.36 20.77
N ASP A 204 6.72 -0.18 21.39
CA ASP A 204 5.63 0.40 22.17
C ASP A 204 4.47 0.91 21.28
N ILE A 205 4.76 1.38 20.06
CA ILE A 205 3.75 1.71 19.05
C ILE A 205 2.99 0.46 18.61
N LEU A 206 3.70 -0.65 18.34
CA LEU A 206 3.09 -1.93 18.00
C LEU A 206 2.13 -2.38 19.12
N ARG A 207 2.60 -2.41 20.38
CA ARG A 207 1.76 -2.78 21.53
C ARG A 207 0.57 -1.85 21.70
N PHE A 208 0.76 -0.54 21.53
CA PHE A 208 -0.33 0.42 21.65
C PHE A 208 -1.52 0.09 20.75
N TRP A 209 -1.28 -0.28 19.49
CA TRP A 209 -2.35 -0.60 18.55
C TRP A 209 -2.85 -2.04 18.68
N LEU A 210 -1.99 -3.00 19.02
CA LEU A 210 -2.39 -4.38 19.32
C LEU A 210 -3.33 -4.44 20.54
N ASP A 211 -3.03 -3.67 21.60
CA ASP A 211 -3.88 -3.52 22.80
C ASP A 211 -5.26 -2.93 22.48
N ARG A 212 -5.40 -2.29 21.32
CA ARG A 212 -6.63 -1.63 20.85
C ARG A 212 -7.38 -2.40 19.78
N GLY A 213 -6.90 -3.60 19.42
CA GLY A 213 -7.62 -4.50 18.52
C GLY A 213 -7.07 -4.55 17.09
N ALA A 214 -5.92 -3.95 16.78
CA ALA A 214 -5.28 -4.21 15.49
C ALA A 214 -4.90 -5.71 15.38
N ASP A 215 -5.15 -6.32 14.22
CA ASP A 215 -4.79 -7.71 13.91
C ASP A 215 -3.43 -7.85 13.22
N GLY A 216 -2.85 -6.74 12.78
CA GLY A 216 -1.52 -6.74 12.17
C GLY A 216 -1.13 -5.39 11.60
N PHE A 217 0.05 -5.36 10.99
CA PHE A 217 0.62 -4.15 10.41
C PHE A 217 1.12 -4.38 9.00
N ARG A 218 0.83 -3.44 8.10
CA ARG A 218 1.57 -3.29 6.84
C ARG A 218 2.73 -2.35 7.11
N VAL A 219 3.95 -2.79 6.84
CA VAL A 219 5.16 -2.04 7.15
C VAL A 219 5.64 -1.33 5.89
N ASP A 220 5.51 -0.02 5.89
CA ASP A 220 5.98 0.89 4.86
C ASP A 220 7.51 0.83 4.73
N VAL A 221 8.00 0.76 3.49
CA VAL A 221 9.43 0.83 3.15
C VAL A 221 10.26 -0.08 4.08
N ALA A 222 9.83 -1.34 4.21
CA ALA A 222 10.40 -2.30 5.15
C ALA A 222 11.90 -2.56 4.91
N HIS A 223 12.38 -2.28 3.71
CA HIS A 223 13.78 -2.44 3.32
C HIS A 223 14.66 -1.22 3.66
N GLY A 224 14.10 -0.10 4.15
CA GLY A 224 14.82 1.16 4.34
C GLY A 224 15.35 1.45 5.74
N LEU A 225 15.05 0.63 6.74
CA LEU A 225 15.33 0.99 8.14
C LEU A 225 16.82 1.15 8.45
N VAL A 226 17.66 0.26 7.91
CA VAL A 226 19.09 0.24 8.18
C VAL A 226 19.85 0.79 6.99
N LYS A 227 20.76 1.73 7.25
CA LYS A 227 21.66 2.36 6.28
C LYS A 227 23.08 1.88 6.49
N ASP A 228 23.91 1.87 5.44
CA ASP A 228 25.33 1.59 5.56
C ASP A 228 26.00 2.63 6.46
N ALA A 229 26.74 2.19 7.47
CA ALA A 229 27.36 3.07 8.47
C ALA A 229 28.35 4.06 7.86
N GLY A 230 28.99 3.70 6.75
CA GLY A 230 29.92 4.57 6.03
C GLY A 230 29.23 5.65 5.19
N LEU A 231 27.92 5.53 4.97
CA LEU A 231 27.13 6.39 4.09
C LEU A 231 27.84 6.68 2.74
N PRO A 232 28.41 5.66 2.05
CA PRO A 232 29.22 5.89 0.86
C PRO A 232 28.38 6.50 -0.27
N ASP A 233 29.04 7.24 -1.16
CA ASP A 233 28.44 7.66 -2.41
C ASP A 233 27.96 6.43 -3.21
N TRP A 234 26.83 6.57 -3.91
CA TRP A 234 26.23 5.54 -4.76
C TRP A 234 25.81 6.18 -6.09
N ASP A 235 26.61 5.92 -7.13
CA ASP A 235 26.48 6.58 -8.44
C ASP A 235 25.36 5.99 -9.32
N PHE A 236 24.73 4.91 -8.87
CA PHE A 236 23.56 4.37 -9.54
C PHE A 236 22.32 5.06 -8.99
N HIS A 237 21.46 5.56 -9.86
CA HIS A 237 20.25 6.26 -9.43
C HIS A 237 19.07 5.32 -9.60
N TRP A 238 18.41 5.03 -8.47
CA TRP A 238 17.14 4.33 -8.46
C TRP A 238 16.08 5.24 -9.07
N ASP A 239 15.76 4.99 -10.34
CA ASP A 239 14.70 5.71 -10.99
C ASP A 239 13.37 5.02 -10.69
N MET A 240 12.62 5.58 -9.73
CA MET A 240 11.23 5.20 -9.52
C MET A 240 10.35 5.50 -10.74
N VAL A 241 10.82 6.18 -11.79
CA VAL A 241 10.13 6.25 -13.09
C VAL A 241 10.33 4.96 -13.90
N SER A 242 11.46 4.26 -13.69
CA SER A 242 11.81 3.03 -14.40
C SER A 242 11.37 1.75 -13.65
N GLY A 243 11.37 1.76 -12.31
CA GLY A 243 10.95 0.68 -11.39
C GLY A 243 11.12 -0.75 -11.87
N GLY A 244 12.28 -1.00 -12.44
CA GLY A 244 12.82 -2.31 -12.71
C GLY A 244 14.16 -2.39 -12.01
N SER A 245 14.35 -3.51 -11.35
CA SER A 245 15.53 -4.05 -10.72
C SER A 245 16.59 -4.48 -11.74
N ASP A 246 17.02 -3.54 -12.60
CA ASP A 246 18.17 -3.75 -13.48
C ASP A 246 19.38 -2.99 -12.93
N VAL A 247 19.57 -3.00 -11.60
CA VAL A 247 20.90 -2.74 -11.04
C VAL A 247 21.77 -3.89 -11.55
N PRO A 248 22.72 -3.65 -12.46
CA PRO A 248 23.53 -4.74 -12.99
C PRO A 248 24.29 -5.46 -11.86
N ASP A 249 24.51 -6.77 -11.99
CA ASP A 249 25.20 -7.58 -10.96
C ASP A 249 26.58 -7.02 -10.53
N ASP A 250 27.20 -6.19 -11.37
CA ASP A 250 28.49 -5.54 -11.10
C ASP A 250 28.40 -4.20 -10.36
N VAL A 251 27.19 -3.69 -10.11
CA VAL A 251 26.95 -2.50 -9.29
C VAL A 251 26.86 -2.89 -7.82
N THR A 252 27.49 -2.09 -6.96
CA THR A 252 27.44 -2.32 -5.50
C THR A 252 26.01 -2.15 -5.01
N PRO A 253 25.51 -3.03 -4.11
CA PRO A 253 24.17 -2.90 -3.56
C PRO A 253 23.92 -1.50 -2.98
N PRO A 254 22.70 -0.96 -3.12
CA PRO A 254 22.36 0.37 -2.61
C PRO A 254 22.66 0.48 -1.11
N PRO A 255 23.45 1.47 -0.68
CA PRO A 255 23.86 1.57 0.72
C PRO A 255 22.72 2.02 1.67
N MET A 256 21.64 2.58 1.12
CA MET A 256 20.49 3.06 1.88
C MET A 256 19.34 2.04 1.97
N TRP A 257 19.41 0.93 1.22
CA TRP A 257 18.31 -0.04 1.08
C TRP A 257 18.76 -1.47 1.39
N ASN A 258 17.79 -2.30 1.81
CA ASN A 258 17.88 -3.75 1.98
C ASN A 258 19.14 -4.23 2.73
N ARG A 259 19.56 -3.49 3.76
CA ARG A 259 20.75 -3.83 4.55
C ARG A 259 20.43 -5.00 5.49
N PRO A 260 21.35 -5.98 5.69
CA PRO A 260 21.04 -7.20 6.45
C PRO A 260 20.48 -6.98 7.87
N GLY A 261 20.84 -5.86 8.51
CA GLY A 261 20.37 -5.53 9.86
C GLY A 261 18.85 -5.32 9.97
N VAL A 262 18.13 -5.06 8.87
CA VAL A 262 16.66 -4.95 8.91
C VAL A 262 15.99 -6.24 9.38
N HIS A 263 16.58 -7.40 9.09
CA HIS A 263 16.03 -8.69 9.50
C HIS A 263 16.04 -8.87 11.02
N ASP A 264 17.05 -8.34 11.72
CA ASP A 264 17.09 -8.41 13.19
C ASP A 264 15.99 -7.55 13.82
N ILE A 265 15.65 -6.41 13.19
CA ILE A 265 14.52 -5.56 13.60
C ILE A 265 13.20 -6.31 13.45
N TYR A 266 13.00 -7.03 12.34
CA TYR A 266 11.75 -7.76 12.12
C TYR A 266 11.58 -8.98 13.01
N ARG A 267 12.67 -9.65 13.40
CA ARG A 267 12.63 -10.69 14.44
C ARG A 267 12.20 -10.12 15.78
N GLU A 268 12.72 -8.96 16.14
CA GLU A 268 12.32 -8.26 17.36
C GLU A 268 10.83 -7.92 17.36
N TRP A 269 10.27 -7.50 16.22
CA TRP A 269 8.83 -7.22 16.13
C TRP A 269 7.98 -8.48 16.09
N ARG A 270 8.48 -9.56 15.49
CA ARG A 270 7.84 -10.88 15.57
C ARG A 270 7.65 -11.31 17.02
N GLU A 271 8.67 -11.12 17.88
CA GLU A 271 8.57 -11.41 19.30
C GLU A 271 7.44 -10.60 19.98
N VAL A 272 7.28 -9.32 19.64
CA VAL A 272 6.17 -8.50 20.14
C VAL A 272 4.82 -9.08 19.70
N LEU A 273 4.67 -9.45 18.44
CA LEU A 273 3.42 -10.03 17.93
C LEU A 273 3.10 -11.38 18.58
N ASP A 274 4.11 -12.19 18.88
CA ASP A 274 3.95 -13.48 19.56
C ASP A 274 3.37 -13.33 20.98
N GLU A 275 3.58 -12.20 21.66
CA GLU A 275 2.92 -11.88 22.94
C GLU A 275 1.38 -11.85 22.81
N TYR A 276 0.85 -11.56 21.62
CA TYR A 276 -0.58 -11.45 21.31
C TYR A 276 -1.14 -12.68 20.59
N GLY A 277 -0.30 -13.70 20.33
CA GLY A 277 -0.69 -14.96 19.72
C GLY A 277 -0.43 -15.05 18.20
N PRO A 278 -0.62 -16.26 17.62
CA PRO A 278 -0.17 -16.57 16.25
C PRO A 278 -0.98 -15.88 15.14
N GLU A 279 -2.11 -15.28 15.48
CA GLU A 279 -2.99 -14.60 14.53
C GLU A 279 -2.58 -13.17 14.18
N ARG A 280 -1.53 -12.63 14.83
CA ARG A 280 -1.00 -11.31 14.49
C ARG A 280 -0.02 -11.41 13.33
N MET A 281 -0.15 -10.48 12.38
CA MET A 281 0.67 -10.47 11.17
C MET A 281 1.45 -9.18 10.92
N LEU A 282 2.60 -9.33 10.26
CA LEU A 282 3.29 -8.24 9.57
C LEU A 282 3.30 -8.53 8.08
N VAL A 283 3.02 -7.53 7.25
CA VAL A 283 3.25 -7.59 5.81
C VAL A 283 4.30 -6.57 5.40
N ALA A 284 5.35 -7.03 4.73
CA ALA A 284 6.44 -6.19 4.23
C ALA A 284 6.04 -5.46 2.95
N GLU A 285 6.18 -4.14 2.93
CA GLU A 285 6.36 -3.40 1.69
C GLU A 285 7.86 -3.25 1.39
N ALA A 286 8.41 -4.18 0.62
CA ALA A 286 9.83 -4.22 0.30
C ALA A 286 10.04 -4.19 -1.22
N TRP A 287 10.62 -3.09 -1.71
CA TRP A 287 11.08 -2.98 -3.09
C TRP A 287 12.51 -3.49 -3.15
N VAL A 288 12.67 -4.77 -3.48
CA VAL A 288 13.97 -5.45 -3.58
C VAL A 288 14.12 -6.07 -4.96
N ASP A 289 15.36 -6.20 -5.41
CA ASP A 289 15.68 -6.60 -6.78
C ASP A 289 15.57 -8.11 -7.02
N ASP A 290 15.75 -8.92 -5.98
CA ASP A 290 15.72 -10.38 -6.04
C ASP A 290 14.60 -10.92 -5.16
N ILE A 291 13.71 -11.73 -5.75
CA ILE A 291 12.65 -12.43 -5.01
C ILE A 291 13.20 -13.30 -3.86
N ASN A 292 14.44 -13.79 -3.96
CA ASN A 292 15.10 -14.51 -2.88
C ASN A 292 15.48 -13.60 -1.71
N ASP A 293 15.76 -12.32 -1.95
CA ASP A 293 15.89 -11.32 -0.90
C ASP A 293 14.54 -11.02 -0.26
N LEU A 294 13.47 -10.94 -1.06
CA LEU A 294 12.11 -10.78 -0.53
C LEU A 294 11.73 -11.94 0.39
N ALA A 295 12.03 -13.18 -0.01
CA ALA A 295 11.77 -14.39 0.77
C ALA A 295 12.45 -14.36 2.16
N LYS A 296 13.55 -13.60 2.34
CA LYS A 296 14.20 -13.44 3.64
C LYS A 296 13.32 -12.72 4.66
N TYR A 297 12.47 -11.79 4.23
CA TYR A 297 11.58 -11.03 5.12
C TYR A 297 10.48 -11.90 5.73
N VAL A 298 10.10 -13.00 5.06
CA VAL A 298 8.96 -13.85 5.43
C VAL A 298 9.39 -15.21 5.96
N ARG A 299 10.62 -15.31 6.48
CA ARG A 299 11.03 -16.49 7.26
C ARG A 299 10.12 -16.64 8.49
N PRO A 300 9.98 -17.86 9.04
CA PRO A 300 9.03 -18.13 10.13
C PRO A 300 9.20 -17.26 11.38
N ASP A 301 10.38 -16.70 11.62
CA ASP A 301 10.75 -15.85 12.75
C ASP A 301 10.71 -14.34 12.46
N GLU A 302 10.20 -13.92 11.29
CA GLU A 302 10.14 -12.52 10.88
C GLU A 302 8.70 -12.11 10.50
N MET A 303 8.49 -11.64 9.26
CA MET A 303 7.19 -11.14 8.81
C MET A 303 6.33 -12.28 8.27
N SER A 304 5.02 -12.07 8.24
CA SER A 304 4.05 -13.10 7.85
C SER A 304 3.86 -13.15 6.33
N GLN A 305 3.96 -11.98 5.69
CA GLN A 305 3.76 -11.80 4.26
C GLN A 305 4.68 -10.69 3.72
N SER A 306 4.79 -10.60 2.41
CA SER A 306 5.43 -9.49 1.70
C SER A 306 4.67 -9.20 0.42
N PHE A 307 4.59 -7.94 -0.01
CA PHE A 307 4.00 -7.61 -1.31
C PHE A 307 4.82 -8.18 -2.45
N ASN A 308 4.15 -8.81 -3.41
CA ASN A 308 4.75 -9.30 -4.63
C ASN A 308 4.68 -8.24 -5.73
N PHE A 309 5.62 -7.30 -5.72
CA PHE A 309 5.67 -6.24 -6.72
C PHE A 309 6.09 -6.73 -8.12
N GLU A 310 6.82 -7.84 -8.22
CA GLU A 310 7.10 -8.46 -9.52
C GLU A 310 5.80 -8.85 -10.25
N PHE A 311 4.81 -9.38 -9.51
CA PHE A 311 3.50 -9.70 -10.10
C PHE A 311 2.73 -8.44 -10.51
N LEU A 312 2.80 -7.38 -9.69
CA LEU A 312 2.14 -6.10 -9.97
C LEU A 312 2.66 -5.45 -11.26
N THR A 313 3.98 -5.51 -11.46
CA THR A 313 4.69 -4.86 -12.57
C THR A 313 4.89 -5.76 -13.78
N ALA A 314 4.47 -7.03 -13.71
CA ALA A 314 4.54 -7.99 -14.80
C ALA A 314 3.80 -7.48 -16.05
N GLU A 315 4.41 -7.70 -17.23
CA GLU A 315 3.76 -7.40 -18.49
C GLU A 315 2.54 -8.32 -18.69
N PHE A 316 1.48 -7.81 -19.34
CA PHE A 316 0.28 -8.58 -19.61
C PHE A 316 0.50 -9.57 -20.76
N ALA A 317 1.29 -10.61 -20.49
CA ALA A 317 1.64 -11.68 -21.41
C ALA A 317 1.63 -13.03 -20.67
N PRO A 318 1.14 -14.12 -21.30
CA PRO A 318 1.07 -15.44 -20.64
C PRO A 318 2.42 -15.93 -20.09
N ASP A 319 3.51 -15.68 -20.81
CA ASP A 319 4.84 -16.12 -20.38
C ASP A 319 5.39 -15.29 -19.22
N SER A 320 5.08 -13.99 -19.18
CA SER A 320 5.45 -13.11 -18.07
C SER A 320 4.75 -13.54 -16.78
N TYR A 321 3.43 -13.70 -16.80
CA TYR A 321 2.67 -14.21 -15.65
C TYR A 321 3.11 -15.61 -15.22
N ARG A 322 3.34 -16.53 -16.18
CA ARG A 322 3.80 -17.89 -15.85
C ARG A 322 5.15 -17.86 -15.12
N LYS A 323 6.08 -17.03 -15.60
CA LYS A 323 7.40 -16.88 -15.00
C LYS A 323 7.30 -16.34 -13.57
N VAL A 324 6.67 -15.19 -13.38
CA VAL A 324 6.58 -14.55 -12.05
C VAL A 324 5.82 -15.42 -11.06
N ILE A 325 4.75 -16.11 -11.47
CA ILE A 325 4.02 -17.03 -10.61
C ILE A 325 4.92 -18.18 -10.16
N ALA A 326 5.64 -18.80 -11.09
CA ALA A 326 6.50 -19.94 -10.76
C ALA A 326 7.67 -19.54 -9.86
N GLU A 327 8.32 -18.40 -10.13
CA GLU A 327 9.45 -17.88 -9.34
C GLU A 327 9.00 -17.44 -7.95
N SER A 328 7.88 -16.73 -7.85
CA SER A 328 7.30 -16.30 -6.56
C SER A 328 6.92 -17.48 -5.67
N LEU A 329 6.27 -18.50 -6.25
CA LEU A 329 5.91 -19.72 -5.49
C LEU A 329 7.16 -20.46 -5.01
N ALA A 330 8.14 -20.67 -5.90
CA ALA A 330 9.38 -21.36 -5.54
C ALA A 330 10.16 -20.62 -4.44
N ALA A 331 10.25 -19.29 -4.51
CA ALA A 331 10.94 -18.48 -3.52
C ALA A 331 10.25 -18.53 -2.15
N MET A 332 8.93 -18.35 -2.09
CA MET A 332 8.19 -18.37 -0.82
C MET A 332 8.12 -19.77 -0.21
N ASP A 333 7.95 -20.81 -1.04
CA ASP A 333 7.99 -22.21 -0.60
C ASP A 333 9.34 -22.59 0.02
N SER A 334 10.44 -21.97 -0.45
CA SER A 334 11.79 -22.24 0.08
C SER A 334 11.95 -21.85 1.56
N VAL A 335 11.09 -20.95 2.06
CA VAL A 335 11.06 -20.49 3.46
C VAL A 335 9.75 -20.86 4.18
N GLY A 336 8.83 -21.55 3.50
CA GLY A 336 7.54 -21.99 4.05
C GLY A 336 6.50 -20.88 4.23
N ALA A 337 6.64 -19.78 3.50
CA ALA A 337 5.76 -18.61 3.56
C ALA A 337 4.63 -18.68 2.51
N PRO A 338 3.47 -18.04 2.75
CA PRO A 338 2.47 -17.87 1.71
C PRO A 338 2.98 -16.87 0.66
N THR A 339 2.67 -17.12 -0.62
CA THR A 339 2.83 -16.11 -1.67
C THR A 339 1.66 -15.12 -1.61
N THR A 340 1.94 -13.84 -1.85
CA THR A 340 0.90 -12.82 -1.99
C THR A 340 0.78 -12.35 -3.44
N TRP A 341 -0.39 -11.82 -3.79
CA TRP A 341 -0.69 -11.34 -5.13
C TRP A 341 -1.37 -9.97 -5.04
N VAL A 342 -0.84 -8.98 -5.75
CA VAL A 342 -1.30 -7.60 -5.73
C VAL A 342 -1.29 -7.01 -7.14
N LEU A 343 -2.36 -6.31 -7.52
CA LEU A 343 -2.48 -5.68 -8.84
C LEU A 343 -2.55 -4.15 -8.78
N SER A 344 -3.15 -3.58 -7.75
CA SER A 344 -3.07 -2.14 -7.49
C SER A 344 -2.94 -1.87 -6.00
N ASN A 345 -2.58 -0.64 -5.71
CA ASN A 345 -2.55 -0.04 -4.39
C ASN A 345 -2.68 1.49 -4.56
N HIS A 346 -2.54 2.22 -3.47
CA HIS A 346 -2.56 3.68 -3.45
C HIS A 346 -1.34 4.40 -4.07
N ASP A 347 -0.40 3.68 -4.68
CA ASP A 347 0.83 4.24 -5.28
C ASP A 347 0.97 3.99 -6.78
N VAL A 348 0.15 3.12 -7.36
CA VAL A 348 0.24 2.78 -8.78
C VAL A 348 -1.03 3.14 -9.52
N VAL A 349 -0.89 3.46 -10.80
CA VAL A 349 -2.01 3.65 -11.71
C VAL A 349 -2.93 2.43 -11.66
N ARG A 350 -4.24 2.66 -11.50
CA ARG A 350 -5.25 1.59 -11.39
C ARG A 350 -5.11 0.57 -12.52
N ALA A 351 -5.16 -0.72 -12.21
CA ALA A 351 -4.95 -1.81 -13.17
C ALA A 351 -5.85 -1.70 -14.43
N THR A 352 -7.11 -1.27 -14.27
CA THR A 352 -8.06 -1.03 -15.38
C THR A 352 -7.52 -0.03 -16.41
N SER A 353 -6.79 0.98 -15.98
CA SER A 353 -6.12 1.93 -16.88
C SER A 353 -4.75 1.44 -17.31
N ARG A 354 -3.92 1.00 -16.36
CA ARG A 354 -2.53 0.59 -16.59
C ARG A 354 -2.40 -0.49 -17.65
N LEU A 355 -3.29 -1.50 -17.63
CA LEU A 355 -3.29 -2.60 -18.58
C LEU A 355 -3.95 -2.25 -19.94
N GLY A 356 -4.57 -1.07 -20.04
CA GLY A 356 -5.11 -0.52 -21.28
C GLY A 356 -4.09 0.25 -22.13
N LEU A 357 -2.90 0.51 -21.59
CA LEU A 357 -1.79 1.13 -22.33
C LEU A 357 -1.18 0.16 -23.36
N SER A 358 -0.51 0.71 -24.36
CA SER A 358 0.21 -0.05 -25.39
C SER A 358 1.35 -0.89 -24.80
N LYS A 359 2.08 -0.32 -23.83
CA LYS A 359 3.06 -1.03 -23.00
C LYS A 359 2.47 -1.34 -21.63
N THR A 360 2.18 -2.61 -21.39
CA THR A 360 1.76 -3.11 -20.07
C THR A 360 2.95 -3.39 -19.17
N GLY A 361 2.72 -3.48 -17.86
CA GLY A 361 3.75 -3.71 -16.85
C GLY A 361 3.57 -2.73 -15.69
N LYS A 362 4.68 -2.19 -15.18
CA LYS A 362 4.68 -1.15 -14.13
C LYS A 362 3.82 0.07 -14.45
N GLY A 363 3.77 0.47 -15.72
CA GLY A 363 3.11 1.70 -16.14
C GLY A 363 3.81 2.97 -15.64
N PRO A 364 3.28 4.16 -15.98
CA PRO A 364 3.82 5.45 -15.53
C PRO A 364 3.41 5.78 -14.09
N ASN A 365 4.07 6.78 -13.50
CA ASN A 365 3.69 7.35 -12.19
C ASN A 365 2.59 8.42 -12.37
N GLY A 366 1.37 7.92 -12.51
CA GLY A 366 0.21 8.70 -12.90
C GLY A 366 0.14 8.93 -14.41
N ILE A 367 -1.02 9.39 -14.90
CA ILE A 367 -1.24 9.68 -16.32
C ILE A 367 -1.84 11.06 -16.46
N ARG A 368 -1.33 11.83 -17.42
CA ARG A 368 -1.78 13.18 -17.76
C ARG A 368 -2.57 13.18 -19.06
N PRO A 369 -3.40 14.21 -19.32
CA PRO A 369 -4.23 14.26 -20.53
C PRO A 369 -3.46 14.33 -21.86
N PHE A 370 -2.18 14.74 -21.82
CA PHE A 370 -1.33 14.86 -23.00
C PHE A 370 -0.43 13.63 -23.24
N GLU A 371 -0.45 12.66 -22.33
CA GLU A 371 0.27 11.39 -22.45
C GLU A 371 -0.58 10.34 -23.18
N GLU A 372 -0.03 9.14 -23.38
CA GLU A 372 -0.78 8.01 -23.89
C GLU A 372 -1.99 7.72 -22.99
N GLN A 373 -3.20 7.78 -23.58
CA GLN A 373 -4.43 7.42 -22.89
C GLN A 373 -4.70 5.92 -23.05
N PRO A 374 -5.13 5.22 -21.99
CA PRO A 374 -5.41 3.80 -22.08
C PRO A 374 -6.69 3.51 -22.85
N GLU A 375 -6.70 2.38 -23.56
CA GLU A 375 -7.88 1.84 -24.20
C GLU A 375 -8.84 1.24 -23.16
N VAL A 376 -9.89 1.97 -22.80
CA VAL A 376 -10.78 1.71 -21.65
C VAL A 376 -11.29 0.26 -21.60
N GLU A 377 -11.93 -0.22 -22.68
CA GLU A 377 -12.53 -1.57 -22.68
C GLU A 377 -11.48 -2.69 -22.78
N LEU A 378 -10.31 -2.40 -23.35
CA LEU A 378 -9.21 -3.35 -23.37
C LEU A 378 -8.62 -3.49 -21.97
N GLY A 379 -8.32 -2.37 -21.32
CA GLY A 379 -7.77 -2.33 -19.96
C GLY A 379 -8.70 -2.99 -18.95
N ARG A 380 -10.01 -2.70 -19.01
CA ARG A 380 -11.03 -3.37 -18.18
C ARG A 380 -11.02 -4.89 -18.32
N ARG A 381 -11.05 -5.41 -19.55
CA ARG A 381 -11.04 -6.87 -19.79
C ARG A 381 -9.74 -7.53 -19.32
N ARG A 382 -8.59 -6.87 -19.52
CA ARG A 382 -7.29 -7.36 -19.05
C ARG A 382 -7.19 -7.38 -17.53
N ALA A 383 -7.63 -6.31 -16.86
CA ALA A 383 -7.68 -6.23 -15.40
C ALA A 383 -8.58 -7.32 -14.81
N LEU A 384 -9.78 -7.53 -15.36
CA LEU A 384 -10.67 -8.61 -14.91
C LEU A 384 -10.03 -10.00 -15.08
N ALA A 385 -9.35 -10.25 -16.21
CA ALA A 385 -8.62 -11.50 -16.41
C ALA A 385 -7.47 -11.67 -15.41
N ALA A 386 -6.74 -10.59 -15.10
CA ALA A 386 -5.68 -10.60 -14.10
C ALA A 386 -6.21 -10.84 -12.68
N HIS A 387 -7.34 -10.22 -12.29
CA HIS A 387 -7.99 -10.45 -11.00
C HIS A 387 -8.51 -11.88 -10.87
N LEU A 388 -9.08 -12.45 -11.93
CA LEU A 388 -9.51 -13.85 -11.94
C LEU A 388 -8.32 -14.79 -11.74
N LEU A 389 -7.19 -14.51 -12.41
CA LEU A 389 -5.95 -15.26 -12.23
C LEU A 389 -5.44 -15.13 -10.79
N GLN A 390 -5.24 -13.90 -10.30
CA GLN A 390 -4.83 -13.59 -8.92
C GLN A 390 -5.66 -14.38 -7.90
N SER A 391 -6.98 -14.41 -8.09
CA SER A 391 -7.90 -15.04 -7.14
C SER A 391 -7.93 -16.57 -7.23
N ALA A 392 -7.38 -17.15 -8.29
CA ALA A 392 -7.20 -18.60 -8.43
C ALA A 392 -5.84 -19.10 -7.94
N LEU A 393 -4.87 -18.21 -7.67
CA LEU A 393 -3.52 -18.58 -7.23
C LEU A 393 -3.48 -18.91 -5.73
N PRO A 394 -2.66 -19.88 -5.29
CA PRO A 394 -2.52 -20.20 -3.87
C PRO A 394 -1.89 -19.03 -3.11
N GLY A 395 -2.23 -18.92 -1.83
CA GLY A 395 -1.81 -17.81 -0.97
C GLY A 395 -2.82 -16.67 -0.93
N SER A 396 -2.37 -15.51 -0.45
CA SER A 396 -3.20 -14.35 -0.13
C SER A 396 -3.27 -13.36 -1.29
N CYS A 397 -4.31 -12.54 -1.35
CA CYS A 397 -4.40 -11.51 -2.36
C CYS A 397 -4.86 -10.16 -1.79
N TYR A 398 -4.41 -9.09 -2.42
CA TYR A 398 -4.72 -7.72 -2.03
C TYR A 398 -5.56 -7.07 -3.13
N ILE A 399 -6.64 -6.41 -2.70
CA ILE A 399 -7.56 -5.67 -3.56
C ILE A 399 -7.57 -4.22 -3.11
N TYR A 400 -7.26 -3.30 -4.02
CA TYR A 400 -7.31 -1.87 -3.71
C TYR A 400 -8.71 -1.30 -3.93
N GLN A 401 -9.11 -0.34 -3.09
CA GLN A 401 -10.42 0.25 -3.17
C GLN A 401 -10.80 0.76 -4.58
N GLY A 402 -11.91 0.24 -5.12
CA GLY A 402 -12.41 0.53 -6.46
C GLY A 402 -11.96 -0.46 -7.55
N GLU A 403 -11.03 -1.37 -7.28
CA GLU A 403 -10.70 -2.47 -8.22
C GLU A 403 -11.91 -3.40 -8.43
N GLU A 404 -12.68 -3.68 -7.37
CA GLU A 404 -13.91 -4.47 -7.42
C GLU A 404 -14.98 -3.85 -8.34
N LEU A 405 -14.89 -2.54 -8.57
CA LEU A 405 -15.76 -1.78 -9.45
C LEU A 405 -15.15 -1.56 -10.85
N SER A 406 -13.92 -2.02 -11.07
CA SER A 406 -13.12 -1.72 -12.26
C SER A 406 -12.97 -0.22 -12.52
N LEU A 407 -12.75 0.58 -11.47
CA LEU A 407 -12.54 2.02 -11.63
C LEU A 407 -11.28 2.28 -12.47
N PRO A 408 -11.37 3.08 -13.54
CA PRO A 408 -10.18 3.56 -14.24
C PRO A 408 -9.48 4.63 -13.39
N GLU A 409 -8.19 4.83 -13.65
CA GLU A 409 -7.42 5.97 -13.16
C GLU A 409 -8.05 7.32 -13.57
N HIS A 410 -7.95 8.35 -12.72
CA HIS A 410 -8.33 9.71 -13.08
C HIS A 410 -7.21 10.43 -13.85
N MET A 411 -7.33 10.52 -15.18
CA MET A 411 -6.26 11.04 -16.06
C MET A 411 -6.13 12.56 -16.09
N ALA A 412 -7.14 13.26 -15.60
CA ALA A 412 -7.24 14.72 -15.68
C ALA A 412 -7.36 15.40 -14.31
N VAL A 413 -6.71 14.88 -13.26
CA VAL A 413 -6.66 15.58 -11.97
C VAL A 413 -6.02 16.96 -12.21
N PRO A 414 -6.71 18.07 -11.88
CA PRO A 414 -6.15 19.41 -12.07
C PRO A 414 -4.86 19.60 -11.28
N ASP A 415 -3.85 20.21 -11.89
CA ASP A 415 -2.52 20.40 -11.29
C ASP A 415 -2.57 21.19 -9.98
N GLU A 416 -3.52 22.12 -9.84
CA GLU A 416 -3.73 22.92 -8.64
C GLU A 416 -4.35 22.13 -7.47
N LEU A 417 -4.88 20.92 -7.73
CA LEU A 417 -5.43 20.02 -6.73
C LEU A 417 -4.53 18.84 -6.41
N ARG A 418 -3.39 18.69 -7.11
CA ARG A 418 -2.42 17.64 -6.82
C ARG A 418 -1.69 17.97 -5.53
N GLU A 419 -1.67 16.98 -4.65
CA GLU A 419 -1.04 17.07 -3.33
C GLU A 419 0.14 16.11 -3.19
N ASP A 420 0.34 15.16 -4.13
CA ASP A 420 1.46 14.21 -4.06
C ASP A 420 2.83 14.93 -4.11
N PRO A 421 3.73 14.69 -3.13
CA PRO A 421 5.06 15.28 -3.12
C PRO A 421 5.88 14.96 -4.37
N ALA A 422 5.68 13.79 -5.02
CA ALA A 422 6.36 13.45 -6.27
C ALA A 422 6.04 14.47 -7.39
N PHE A 423 4.79 14.93 -7.50
CA PHE A 423 4.39 15.95 -8.46
C PHE A 423 5.10 17.29 -8.20
N LEU A 424 5.20 17.70 -6.93
CA LEU A 424 5.79 18.97 -6.54
C LEU A 424 7.32 18.97 -6.68
N ARG A 425 7.98 17.91 -6.20
CA ARG A 425 9.43 17.80 -6.12
C ARG A 425 10.11 17.51 -7.45
N THR A 426 9.42 16.85 -8.37
CA THR A 426 9.87 16.69 -9.76
C THR A 426 9.57 17.93 -10.62
N ASN A 427 9.18 19.06 -10.01
CA ASN A 427 8.79 20.29 -10.70
C ASN A 427 7.71 20.02 -11.77
N LYS A 428 6.72 19.20 -11.40
CA LYS A 428 5.59 18.81 -12.25
C LYS A 428 6.02 18.08 -13.51
N GLU A 429 7.10 17.31 -13.47
CA GLU A 429 7.43 16.36 -14.54
C GLU A 429 6.51 15.14 -14.46
N GLU A 430 6.41 14.52 -13.28
CA GLU A 430 5.54 13.36 -13.04
C GLU A 430 4.15 13.76 -12.57
N ALA A 431 3.11 13.01 -12.97
CA ALA A 431 1.75 13.25 -12.45
C ALA A 431 1.62 12.91 -10.96
N GLY A 432 2.37 11.91 -10.49
CA GLY A 432 2.21 11.36 -9.16
C GLY A 432 0.95 10.49 -9.03
N ARG A 433 0.62 10.14 -7.80
CA ARG A 433 -0.30 9.07 -7.39
C ARG A 433 -1.73 9.53 -7.18
N ASP A 434 -2.02 10.83 -7.26
CA ASP A 434 -3.35 11.38 -6.98
C ASP A 434 -4.47 10.81 -7.88
N GLY A 435 -4.13 10.36 -9.10
CA GLY A 435 -5.10 9.78 -10.03
C GLY A 435 -5.76 8.48 -9.53
N CYS A 436 -5.06 7.70 -8.69
CA CYS A 436 -5.60 6.48 -8.08
C CYS A 436 -6.23 6.73 -6.70
N ARG A 437 -6.02 7.92 -6.12
CA ARG A 437 -6.47 8.34 -4.78
C ARG A 437 -7.79 9.11 -4.81
N VAL A 438 -8.54 9.08 -5.90
CA VAL A 438 -9.80 9.82 -6.04
C VAL A 438 -10.92 9.20 -5.18
N PRO A 439 -11.79 10.03 -4.53
CA PRO A 439 -12.96 9.59 -3.77
C PRO A 439 -13.86 8.58 -4.50
N LEU A 440 -14.27 7.51 -3.81
CA LEU A 440 -15.06 6.42 -4.41
C LEU A 440 -16.50 6.83 -4.78
N PRO A 441 -17.06 6.28 -5.87
CA PRO A 441 -18.46 6.41 -6.19
C PRO A 441 -19.27 5.31 -5.48
N TRP A 442 -20.04 5.64 -4.45
CA TRP A 442 -20.91 4.70 -3.73
C TRP A 442 -22.32 4.59 -4.30
N GLU A 443 -22.92 5.73 -4.64
CA GLU A 443 -24.31 5.85 -5.06
C GLU A 443 -24.42 6.88 -6.18
N ALA A 444 -24.77 6.44 -7.39
CA ALA A 444 -24.65 7.24 -8.61
C ALA A 444 -25.40 8.58 -8.58
N ASP A 445 -26.59 8.59 -7.97
CA ASP A 445 -27.49 9.76 -7.95
C ASP A 445 -27.38 10.60 -6.66
N LYS A 446 -26.41 10.31 -5.79
CA LYS A 446 -26.20 11.06 -4.53
C LYS A 446 -25.16 12.19 -4.70
N PRO A 447 -25.23 13.23 -3.83
CA PRO A 447 -24.12 14.18 -3.64
C PRO A 447 -22.75 13.48 -3.59
N GLY A 448 -21.80 13.92 -4.41
CA GLY A 448 -20.44 13.35 -4.46
C GLY A 448 -20.44 11.84 -4.69
N PHE A 449 -21.39 11.34 -5.49
CA PHE A 449 -21.65 9.91 -5.69
C PHE A 449 -21.76 9.14 -4.36
N GLY A 450 -22.32 9.72 -3.31
CA GLY A 450 -22.48 9.06 -2.01
C GLY A 450 -21.20 8.94 -1.18
N PHE A 451 -20.09 9.53 -1.63
CA PHE A 451 -18.86 9.68 -0.84
C PHE A 451 -19.03 10.67 0.30
N SER A 452 -19.64 11.83 0.03
CA SER A 452 -19.79 12.92 0.99
C SER A 452 -21.23 13.42 1.07
N PRO A 453 -21.76 13.73 2.27
CA PRO A 453 -23.09 14.32 2.40
C PRO A 453 -23.18 15.74 1.82
N THR A 454 -22.06 16.43 1.57
CA THR A 454 -22.04 17.82 1.08
C THR A 454 -21.83 17.95 -0.43
N ALA A 455 -21.65 16.83 -1.15
CA ALA A 455 -21.15 16.74 -2.52
C ALA A 455 -19.70 17.20 -2.75
N GLU A 456 -19.07 17.87 -1.78
CA GLU A 456 -17.69 18.31 -1.91
C GLU A 456 -16.75 17.12 -1.72
N THR A 457 -15.69 17.09 -2.52
CA THR A 457 -14.66 16.07 -2.48
C THR A 457 -13.29 16.75 -2.58
N TRP A 458 -12.27 16.19 -1.94
CA TRP A 458 -10.93 16.79 -1.95
C TRP A 458 -10.25 16.67 -3.31
N LEU A 459 -10.47 15.54 -4.00
CA LEU A 459 -10.21 15.39 -5.44
C LEU A 459 -11.54 15.23 -6.18
N PRO A 460 -11.67 15.82 -7.39
CA PRO A 460 -12.88 15.71 -8.19
C PRO A 460 -13.07 14.27 -8.67
N GLN A 461 -14.31 13.79 -8.64
CA GLN A 461 -14.65 12.47 -9.18
C GLN A 461 -14.98 12.60 -10.68
N PRO A 462 -14.46 11.71 -11.55
CA PRO A 462 -14.86 11.69 -12.96
C PRO A 462 -16.36 11.39 -13.09
N SER A 463 -17.07 12.15 -13.92
CA SER A 463 -18.53 12.03 -14.06
C SER A 463 -19.00 10.65 -14.52
N GLU A 464 -18.17 9.96 -15.29
CA GLU A 464 -18.40 8.62 -15.81
C GLU A 464 -18.37 7.53 -14.73
N TRP A 465 -17.75 7.79 -13.57
CA TRP A 465 -17.73 6.87 -12.43
C TRP A 465 -19.11 6.64 -11.83
N ALA A 466 -20.09 7.53 -12.07
CA ALA A 466 -21.49 7.30 -11.71
C ALA A 466 -22.01 5.96 -12.26
N LYS A 467 -21.56 5.54 -13.47
CA LYS A 467 -21.98 4.28 -14.09
C LYS A 467 -21.31 3.05 -13.48
N LEU A 468 -20.28 3.26 -12.65
CA LEU A 468 -19.50 2.22 -12.02
C LEU A 468 -19.80 2.11 -10.52
N ALA A 469 -20.69 2.96 -9.99
CA ALA A 469 -21.09 2.93 -8.59
C ALA A 469 -21.71 1.56 -8.19
N PRO A 470 -21.49 1.07 -6.96
CA PRO A 470 -22.03 -0.19 -6.47
C PRO A 470 -23.54 -0.36 -6.65
N ASP A 471 -24.34 0.70 -6.46
CA ASP A 471 -25.80 0.66 -6.60
C ASP A 471 -26.25 0.38 -8.05
N VAL A 472 -25.52 0.93 -9.03
CA VAL A 472 -25.72 0.65 -10.46
C VAL A 472 -25.29 -0.79 -10.79
N GLN A 473 -24.09 -1.19 -10.37
CA GLN A 473 -23.57 -2.53 -10.69
C GLN A 473 -24.32 -3.68 -10.02
N SER A 474 -24.98 -3.44 -8.89
CA SER A 474 -25.81 -4.44 -8.20
C SER A 474 -27.13 -4.64 -8.94
N THR A 475 -27.74 -3.55 -9.40
CA THR A 475 -28.99 -3.57 -10.17
C THR A 475 -28.82 -4.29 -11.52
N ASP A 476 -27.70 -4.06 -12.21
CA ASP A 476 -27.39 -4.73 -13.48
C ASP A 476 -27.19 -6.24 -13.31
N ALA A 477 -26.58 -6.68 -12.20
CA ALA A 477 -26.41 -8.10 -11.89
C ALA A 477 -27.77 -8.79 -11.63
N GLU A 478 -28.66 -8.15 -10.88
CA GLU A 478 -30.02 -8.66 -10.66
C GLU A 478 -30.83 -8.77 -11.95
N GLN A 479 -30.68 -7.80 -12.88
CA GLN A 479 -31.34 -7.84 -14.19
C GLN A 479 -30.76 -8.90 -15.14
N ALA A 480 -29.45 -9.18 -15.06
CA ALA A 480 -28.80 -10.24 -15.83
C ALA A 480 -29.22 -11.65 -15.36
N ASP A 481 -29.58 -11.78 -14.08
CA ASP A 481 -30.08 -13.03 -13.49
C ASP A 481 -31.60 -13.22 -13.61
N ASP A 482 -32.35 -12.24 -14.11
CA ASP A 482 -33.78 -12.38 -14.46
C ASP A 482 -33.95 -13.36 -15.65
N PRO A 483 -34.68 -14.48 -15.49
CA PRO A 483 -34.96 -15.42 -16.58
C PRO A 483 -35.61 -14.78 -17.82
N GLY A 484 -36.25 -13.62 -17.68
CA GLY A 484 -36.90 -12.87 -18.76
C GLY A 484 -35.95 -12.09 -19.68
N SER A 485 -34.70 -11.83 -19.27
CA SER A 485 -33.73 -11.02 -20.03
C SER A 485 -32.79 -11.85 -20.92
N ARG A 486 -32.83 -13.19 -20.84
CA ARG A 486 -32.01 -14.13 -21.64
C ARG A 486 -32.42 -14.27 -23.12
N GLY A 487 -32.89 -13.18 -23.72
CA GLY A 487 -33.01 -13.05 -25.17
C GLY A 487 -31.70 -12.56 -25.76
N ALA A 488 -30.90 -13.49 -26.30
CA ALA A 488 -29.70 -13.24 -27.12
C ALA A 488 -28.34 -13.02 -26.41
N VAL A 489 -27.91 -13.97 -25.56
CA VAL A 489 -26.49 -14.34 -25.45
C VAL A 489 -26.42 -15.86 -25.24
N GLY A 490 -25.61 -16.55 -26.05
CA GLY A 490 -25.56 -18.02 -26.11
C GLY A 490 -25.17 -18.66 -24.78
N ALA A 491 -26.12 -19.37 -24.17
CA ALA A 491 -25.89 -20.18 -22.98
C ALA A 491 -25.11 -21.45 -23.34
N VAL A 492 -23.92 -21.61 -22.78
CA VAL A 492 -23.31 -22.93 -22.56
C VAL A 492 -23.86 -23.40 -21.22
N GLY A 493 -24.97 -24.15 -21.26
CA GLY A 493 -25.56 -24.80 -20.09
C GLY A 493 -24.87 -26.13 -19.82
N ASP A 494 -24.50 -26.34 -18.56
CA ASP A 494 -24.12 -27.63 -17.98
C ASP A 494 -25.38 -28.53 -17.85
N PRO A 495 -25.42 -29.74 -18.45
CA PRO A 495 -26.56 -30.63 -18.32
C PRO A 495 -26.33 -31.62 -17.16
N GLY A 496 -26.77 -31.27 -15.94
CA GLY A 496 -27.00 -32.30 -14.93
C GLY A 496 -27.01 -31.86 -13.46
N ALA A 497 -28.16 -31.39 -12.96
CA ALA A 497 -28.52 -31.59 -11.54
C ALA A 497 -30.05 -31.51 -11.36
N PRO A 498 -30.68 -32.44 -10.63
CA PRO A 498 -32.08 -32.35 -10.27
C PRO A 498 -32.30 -31.56 -8.97
N ASP A 499 -33.26 -30.64 -9.07
CA ASP A 499 -34.23 -30.13 -8.08
C ASP A 499 -33.79 -29.67 -6.67
N GLY A 500 -34.05 -28.39 -6.41
CA GLY A 500 -34.83 -27.95 -5.26
C GLY A 500 -34.15 -27.90 -3.88
N ARG A 501 -33.49 -26.77 -3.56
CA ARG A 501 -33.49 -26.16 -2.21
C ARG A 501 -32.94 -24.72 -2.25
N HIS A 502 -33.59 -23.84 -1.49
CA HIS A 502 -33.35 -22.40 -1.37
C HIS A 502 -31.86 -22.02 -1.28
N ARG A 503 -31.40 -21.14 -2.18
CA ARG A 503 -30.11 -20.43 -2.09
C ARG A 503 -30.30 -19.11 -1.35
N THR A 504 -29.59 -18.94 -0.25
CA THR A 504 -29.30 -17.64 0.37
C THR A 504 -27.90 -17.23 -0.06
N GLY A 505 -27.79 -16.04 -0.69
CA GLY A 505 -26.57 -15.24 -0.87
C GLY A 505 -25.31 -15.97 -1.35
N GLU A 506 -25.12 -16.10 -2.66
CA GLU A 506 -23.81 -16.43 -3.25
C GLU A 506 -23.04 -15.11 -3.47
N SER A 507 -21.92 -14.92 -2.77
CA SER A 507 -21.04 -13.74 -2.92
C SER A 507 -20.06 -13.89 -4.08
N ARG A 508 -19.61 -12.76 -4.66
CA ARG A 508 -18.82 -12.67 -5.92
C ARG A 508 -17.45 -13.37 -5.89
N TRP A 509 -16.98 -13.86 -4.75
CA TRP A 509 -15.63 -14.41 -4.58
C TRP A 509 -15.56 -15.85 -4.00
N GLN A 510 -16.68 -16.57 -3.88
CA GLN A 510 -16.68 -17.97 -3.43
C GLN A 510 -16.24 -18.96 -4.52
N VAL A 511 -14.98 -18.91 -4.94
CA VAL A 511 -14.38 -19.95 -5.80
C VAL A 511 -13.56 -20.97 -4.99
N ARG A 512 -13.29 -20.70 -3.70
CA ARG A 512 -12.24 -21.43 -2.95
C ARG A 512 -12.71 -22.54 -2.00
N GLN A 513 -14.00 -22.81 -1.83
CA GLN A 513 -14.41 -23.94 -0.98
C GLN A 513 -14.45 -25.25 -1.78
N GLY A 514 -13.39 -26.03 -1.62
CA GLY A 514 -13.13 -27.28 -2.31
C GLY A 514 -14.29 -28.28 -2.23
N ARG A 515 -14.68 -28.79 -3.40
CA ARG A 515 -15.20 -30.14 -3.54
C ARG A 515 -14.16 -30.95 -4.31
N GLU A 516 -13.63 -31.97 -3.67
CA GLU A 516 -12.85 -33.02 -4.33
C GLU A 516 -13.66 -33.57 -5.50
N VAL A 517 -13.16 -33.38 -6.73
CA VAL A 517 -13.64 -34.13 -7.88
C VAL A 517 -12.72 -35.34 -8.00
N ASP A 518 -13.19 -36.46 -7.43
CA ASP A 518 -12.58 -37.77 -7.62
C ASP A 518 -12.81 -38.20 -9.07
N CYS A 519 -11.81 -37.96 -9.91
CA CYS A 519 -11.75 -38.52 -11.26
C CYS A 519 -11.36 -40.00 -11.16
N GLY A 520 -12.33 -40.83 -10.78
CA GLY A 520 -12.24 -42.28 -10.87
C GLY A 520 -11.94 -42.69 -12.31
N ALA A 521 -10.78 -43.33 -12.48
CA ALA A 521 -10.44 -44.05 -13.69
C ALA A 521 -11.33 -45.29 -13.80
N ASP A 522 -12.07 -45.44 -14.89
CA ASP A 522 -12.51 -46.74 -15.38
C ASP A 522 -12.56 -46.75 -16.91
N HIS A 523 -12.13 -47.90 -17.42
CA HIS A 523 -11.79 -48.34 -18.78
C HIS A 523 -12.64 -47.90 -19.99
#